data_AF-A0A4Y2FU02-F1
#
_entry.id   AF-A0A4Y2FU02-F1
#
_cell.length_a   1.000
_cell.length_b   1.000
_cell.length_c   1.000
_cell.angle_alpha   90.00
_cell.angle_beta   90.00
_cell.angle_gamma   90.00
#
_symmetry.space_group_name_H-M   'P 1'
#
loop_
_entity.id
_entity.type
_entity.pdbx_description
1 polymer ?
#
loop_
_entity_poly.entity_id
_entity_poly.type
_entity_poly.pdbx_seq_one_letter_code
_entity_poly.pdbx_strand_id
1 'polypeptide(L)'
;MQSSRYQPEDLRNLVDPVIKRNGFFAHPEHLMLAMTQNNTKLIRVLALRRILKARQLDQKRTTMRTFKPPKLNFKDQDCSEIINWMDCDLSSPPLLKDSSDDEIKSHIQSDSVPNWHIPFKICPVHKSS
;
A
#
# COMPACT_ATOMS: atom_id res chain seq x y z
N MET A 1 -14.52 -17.85 1.79
CA MET A 1 -13.18 -18.22 2.33
C MET A 1 -13.04 -17.60 3.71
N GLN A 2 -12.84 -18.39 4.76
CA GLN A 2 -12.52 -17.87 6.10
C GLN A 2 -11.10 -17.30 6.09
N SER A 3 -10.91 -16.11 6.65
CA SER A 3 -9.58 -15.49 6.76
C SER A 3 -8.69 -16.32 7.70
N SER A 4 -7.41 -16.48 7.37
CA SER A 4 -6.38 -17.06 8.26
C SER A 4 -6.44 -16.44 9.67
N ARG A 5 -6.82 -15.16 9.77
CA ARG A 5 -6.96 -14.42 11.03
C ARG A 5 -7.94 -15.02 12.03
N TYR A 6 -8.95 -15.77 11.57
CA TYR A 6 -9.96 -16.40 12.44
C TYR A 6 -9.66 -17.87 12.73
N GLN A 7 -8.46 -18.36 12.37
CA GLN A 7 -8.05 -19.73 12.66
C GLN A 7 -7.47 -19.86 14.09
N PRO A 8 -7.52 -21.08 14.67
CA PRO A 8 -6.79 -21.42 15.88
C PRO A 8 -5.31 -21.02 15.81
N GLU A 9 -4.73 -20.66 16.96
CA GLU A 9 -3.35 -20.17 17.08
C GLU A 9 -2.33 -21.12 16.42
N ASP A 10 -2.50 -22.43 16.58
CA ASP A 10 -1.60 -23.44 16.01
C ASP A 10 -1.58 -23.40 14.47
N LEU A 11 -2.74 -23.18 13.84
CA LEU A 11 -2.84 -23.05 12.39
C LEU A 11 -2.31 -21.70 11.91
N ARG A 12 -2.58 -20.63 12.65
CA ARG A 12 -2.00 -19.30 12.37
C ARG A 12 -0.47 -19.34 12.41
N ASN A 13 0.11 -20.01 13.40
CA ASN A 13 1.56 -20.15 13.52
C ASN A 13 2.21 -20.93 12.37
N LEU A 14 1.46 -21.83 11.71
CA LEU A 14 1.90 -22.52 10.51
C LEU A 14 1.79 -21.64 9.25
N VAL A 15 0.70 -20.88 9.12
CA VAL A 15 0.34 -20.15 7.90
C VAL A 15 1.00 -18.76 7.84
N ASP A 16 1.08 -18.04 8.96
CA ASP A 16 1.61 -16.67 9.02
C ASP A 16 3.06 -16.56 8.50
N PRO A 17 4.00 -17.49 8.80
CA PRO A 17 5.34 -17.47 8.20
C PRO A 17 5.32 -17.62 6.68
N VAL A 18 4.43 -18.46 6.14
CA VAL A 18 4.29 -18.68 4.69
C VAL A 18 3.74 -17.41 4.03
N ILE A 19 2.74 -16.77 4.64
CA ILE A 19 2.20 -15.50 4.14
C ILE A 19 3.26 -14.38 4.22
N LYS A 20 4.01 -14.28 5.32
CA LYS A 20 5.12 -13.31 5.48
C LYS A 20 6.17 -13.48 4.40
N ARG A 21 6.59 -14.72 4.12
CA ARG A 21 7.55 -15.04 3.07
C ARG A 21 7.05 -14.62 1.69
N ASN A 22 5.74 -14.68 1.47
CA ASN A 22 5.09 -14.33 0.21
C ASN A 22 4.47 -12.91 0.22
N GLY A 23 4.85 -12.05 1.17
CA GLY A 23 4.28 -10.72 1.40
C GLY A 23 4.56 -9.67 0.32
N PHE A 24 4.96 -10.07 -0.88
CA PHE A 24 5.29 -9.20 -2.02
C PHE A 24 4.13 -8.28 -2.44
N PHE A 25 2.88 -8.74 -2.27
CA PHE A 25 1.70 -7.93 -2.55
C PHE A 25 1.57 -6.70 -1.65
N ALA A 26 2.13 -6.75 -0.43
CA ALA A 26 2.09 -5.64 0.50
C ALA A 26 3.22 -4.63 0.27
N HIS A 27 3.96 -4.71 -0.84
CA HIS A 27 4.98 -3.71 -1.15
C HIS A 27 4.39 -2.29 -1.07
N PRO A 28 5.08 -1.31 -0.45
CA PRO A 28 4.53 0.02 -0.20
C PRO A 28 3.87 0.68 -1.42
N GLU A 29 4.44 0.47 -2.61
CA GLU A 29 3.87 0.97 -3.86
C GLU A 29 2.53 0.38 -4.24
N HIS A 30 2.38 -0.93 -4.13
CA HIS A 30 1.11 -1.59 -4.42
C HIS A 30 0.05 -1.15 -3.41
N LEU A 31 0.44 -1.03 -2.13
CA LEU A 31 -0.46 -0.51 -1.10
C LEU A 31 -0.85 0.94 -1.37
N MET A 32 0.09 1.82 -1.75
CA MET A 32 -0.22 3.20 -2.11
C MET A 32 -1.22 3.28 -3.27
N LEU A 33 -0.99 2.51 -4.34
CA LEU A 33 -1.90 2.46 -5.49
C LEU A 33 -3.30 1.95 -5.13
N ALA A 34 -3.39 0.94 -4.28
CA ALA A 34 -4.69 0.42 -3.86
C ALA A 34 -5.39 1.38 -2.89
N MET A 35 -4.64 2.07 -2.03
CA MET A 35 -5.19 3.08 -1.13
C MET A 35 -5.72 4.32 -1.88
N THR A 36 -5.16 4.70 -3.03
CA THR A 36 -5.71 5.83 -3.83
C THR A 36 -7.07 5.51 -4.45
N GLN A 37 -7.41 4.23 -4.61
CA GLN A 37 -8.71 3.75 -5.09
C GLN A 37 -9.68 3.38 -3.95
N ASN A 38 -9.30 3.62 -2.69
CA ASN A 38 -10.14 3.26 -1.55
C ASN A 38 -11.36 4.19 -1.44
N ASN A 39 -12.51 3.65 -1.02
CA ASN A 39 -13.73 4.43 -0.78
C ASN A 39 -13.56 5.48 0.33
N THR A 40 -12.69 5.22 1.32
CA THR A 40 -12.44 6.15 2.43
C THR A 40 -11.52 7.28 2.00
N LYS A 41 -12.05 8.52 2.00
CA LYS A 41 -11.30 9.74 1.64
C LYS A 41 -9.97 9.88 2.38
N LEU A 42 -9.98 9.66 3.70
CA LEU A 42 -8.78 9.79 4.53
C LEU A 42 -7.64 8.87 4.06
N ILE A 43 -7.97 7.63 3.67
CA ILE A 43 -7.02 6.64 3.17
C ILE A 43 -6.46 7.08 1.81
N ARG A 44 -7.31 7.59 0.91
CA ARG A 44 -6.87 8.13 -0.39
C ARG A 44 -5.89 9.28 -0.22
N VAL A 45 -6.25 10.26 0.61
CA VAL A 45 -5.41 11.44 0.88
C VAL A 45 -4.06 11.03 1.49
N LEU A 46 -4.09 10.09 2.44
CA LEU A 46 -2.87 9.55 3.05
C LEU A 46 -1.96 8.89 2.00
N ALA A 47 -2.51 8.12 1.07
CA ALA A 47 -1.75 7.48 0.00
C ALA A 47 -1.13 8.49 -0.97
N LEU A 48 -1.90 9.48 -1.43
CA LEU A 48 -1.41 10.54 -2.32
C LEU A 48 -0.27 11.33 -1.68
N ARG A 49 -0.37 11.65 -0.38
CA ARG A 49 0.71 12.29 0.37
C ARG A 49 1.96 11.40 0.48
N ARG A 50 1.79 10.10 0.69
CA ARG A 50 2.90 9.13 0.72
C ARG A 50 3.59 9.04 -0.64
N ILE A 51 2.83 9.07 -1.74
CA ILE A 51 3.38 9.08 -3.12
C ILE A 51 4.24 10.33 -3.36
N LEU A 52 3.75 11.52 -2.99
CA LEU A 52 4.55 12.76 -3.10
C LEU A 52 5.84 12.68 -2.29
N LYS A 53 5.78 12.18 -1.06
CA LYS A 53 6.98 11.96 -0.23
C LYS A 53 7.94 10.97 -0.88
N ALA A 54 7.43 9.88 -1.45
CA ALA A 54 8.24 8.87 -2.12
C ALA A 54 8.96 9.43 -3.36
N ARG A 55 8.30 10.29 -4.15
CA ARG A 55 8.94 11.01 -5.28
C ARG A 55 10.10 11.88 -4.83
N GLN A 56 9.93 12.62 -3.72
CA GLN A 56 11.00 13.45 -3.16
C GLN A 56 12.19 12.62 -2.66
N LEU A 57 11.93 11.42 -2.14
CA LEU A 57 12.98 10.49 -1.73
C LEU A 57 13.71 9.91 -2.94
N ASP A 58 12.98 9.51 -3.98
CA ASP A 58 13.58 8.96 -5.22
C ASP A 58 14.46 9.98 -5.94
N GLN A 59 14.08 11.27 -5.95
CA GLN A 59 14.92 12.34 -6.52
C GLN A 59 16.29 12.46 -5.83
N LYS A 60 16.37 12.10 -4.54
CA LYS A 60 17.60 12.12 -3.74
C LYS A 60 18.32 10.78 -3.75
N ARG A 61 17.71 9.73 -4.27
CA ARG A 61 18.25 8.37 -4.21
C ARG A 61 19.32 8.21 -5.29
N THR A 62 20.52 7.82 -4.87
CA THR A 62 21.66 7.51 -5.76
C THR A 62 21.79 6.02 -6.05
N THR A 63 21.09 5.18 -5.30
CA THR A 63 21.11 3.72 -5.39
C THR A 63 19.93 3.19 -6.19
N MET A 64 20.09 2.00 -6.77
CA MET A 64 18.95 1.31 -7.38
C MET A 64 17.92 0.95 -6.34
N ARG A 65 16.64 1.10 -6.71
CA ARG A 65 15.52 0.67 -5.88
C ARG A 65 15.62 -0.82 -5.60
N THR A 66 15.61 -1.20 -4.33
CA THR A 66 15.61 -2.60 -3.93
C THR A 66 14.20 -3.05 -3.57
N PHE A 67 13.73 -4.13 -4.19
CA PHE A 67 12.44 -4.72 -3.85
C PHE A 67 12.59 -5.62 -2.62
N LYS A 68 12.10 -5.18 -1.47
CA LYS A 68 12.10 -5.95 -0.21
C LYS A 68 10.66 -6.17 0.26
N PRO A 69 10.26 -7.42 0.57
CA PRO A 69 8.97 -7.66 1.21
C PRO A 69 8.93 -6.94 2.56
N PRO A 70 7.88 -6.16 2.84
CA PRO A 70 7.76 -5.51 4.13
C PRO A 70 7.31 -6.52 5.19
N LYS A 71 7.60 -6.19 6.45
CA LYS A 71 7.09 -6.95 7.59
C LYS A 71 5.58 -6.71 7.72
N LEU A 72 4.80 -7.78 7.56
CA LEU A 72 3.34 -7.72 7.62
C LEU A 72 2.83 -7.69 9.06
N ASN A 73 1.86 -6.82 9.31
CA ASN A 73 1.05 -6.78 10.52
C ASN A 73 -0.28 -7.49 10.29
N PHE A 74 -0.41 -8.73 10.78
CA PHE A 74 -1.64 -9.54 10.60
C PHE A 74 -2.79 -9.16 11.53
N LYS A 75 -2.53 -8.30 12.53
CA LYS A 75 -3.53 -7.85 13.50
C LYS A 75 -4.45 -6.77 12.94
N ASP A 76 -3.99 -6.04 11.92
CA ASP A 76 -4.68 -4.88 11.42
C ASP A 76 -5.63 -5.21 10.26
N GLN A 77 -6.74 -4.48 10.21
CA GLN A 77 -7.80 -4.70 9.23
C GLN A 77 -7.72 -3.75 8.03
N ASP A 78 -6.97 -2.65 8.16
CA ASP A 78 -6.81 -1.64 7.12
C ASP A 78 -5.47 -1.81 6.36
N CYS A 79 -5.48 -1.57 5.04
CA CYS A 79 -4.27 -1.47 4.23
C CYS A 79 -3.34 -0.36 4.72
N SER A 80 -3.87 0.66 5.41
CA SER A 80 -3.05 1.75 5.94
C SER A 80 -2.07 1.30 7.02
N GLU A 81 -2.33 0.19 7.72
CA GLU A 81 -1.54 -0.29 8.86
C GLU A 81 -0.89 -1.67 8.63
N ILE A 82 -1.15 -2.30 7.48
CA ILE A 82 -0.65 -3.64 7.15
C ILE A 82 0.89 -3.75 7.13
N ILE A 83 1.58 -2.62 6.98
CA ILE A 83 3.05 -2.53 7.05
C ILE A 83 3.48 -1.38 7.95
N ASN A 84 4.68 -1.48 8.51
CA ASN A 84 5.32 -0.36 9.17
C ASN A 84 5.89 0.62 8.12
N TRP A 85 5.15 1.68 7.80
CA TRP A 85 5.54 2.69 6.82
C TRP A 85 6.82 3.48 7.18
N MET A 86 7.24 3.47 8.44
CA MET A 86 8.47 4.14 8.89
C MET A 86 9.72 3.28 8.66
N ASP A 87 9.55 1.96 8.59
CA ASP A 87 10.63 0.98 8.41
C ASP A 87 10.69 0.44 6.97
N CYS A 88 9.85 0.97 6.08
CA CYS A 88 9.82 0.60 4.68
C CYS A 88 10.56 1.62 3.82
N ASP A 89 11.36 1.11 2.88
CA ASP A 89 11.98 1.95 1.86
C ASP A 89 10.91 2.39 0.85
N LEU A 90 10.48 3.65 0.94
CA LEU A 90 9.45 4.21 0.09
C LEU A 90 10.03 4.54 -1.29
N SER A 91 9.26 4.25 -2.33
CA SER A 91 9.57 4.65 -3.70
C SER A 91 8.26 4.92 -4.43
N SER A 92 8.32 5.82 -5.41
CA SER A 92 7.14 6.26 -6.16
C SER A 92 6.67 5.13 -7.06
N PRO A 93 5.36 4.82 -7.08
CA PRO A 93 4.81 3.82 -7.98
C PRO A 93 5.13 4.16 -9.45
N PRO A 94 5.77 3.27 -10.23
CA PRO A 94 6.05 3.51 -11.65
C PRO A 94 4.81 3.77 -12.48
N LEU A 95 3.66 3.18 -12.09
CA LEU A 95 2.35 3.39 -12.70
C LEU A 95 1.86 4.84 -12.65
N LEU A 96 2.41 5.65 -11.76
CA LEU A 96 2.08 7.07 -11.65
C LEU A 96 3.19 7.96 -12.20
N LYS A 97 4.16 7.43 -12.96
CA LYS A 97 5.29 8.22 -13.46
C LYS A 97 4.83 9.41 -14.33
N ASP A 98 3.77 9.22 -15.10
CA ASP A 98 3.26 10.22 -16.05
C ASP A 98 2.33 11.25 -15.39
N SER A 99 1.84 10.98 -14.18
CA SER A 99 1.01 11.93 -13.42
C SER A 99 1.87 12.99 -12.75
N SER A 100 1.54 14.26 -12.91
CA SER A 100 2.33 15.36 -12.33
C SER A 100 2.14 15.46 -10.81
N ASP A 101 3.09 16.09 -10.11
CA ASP A 101 2.94 16.37 -8.68
C ASP A 101 1.72 17.28 -8.40
N ASP A 102 1.42 18.20 -9.31
CA ASP A 102 0.29 19.13 -9.17
C ASP A 102 -1.06 18.45 -9.41
N GLU A 103 -1.13 17.49 -10.33
CA GLU A 103 -2.29 16.60 -10.48
C GLU A 103 -2.57 15.84 -9.17
N ILE A 104 -1.54 15.25 -8.56
CA ILE A 104 -1.67 14.55 -7.28
C ILE A 104 -2.13 15.50 -6.17
N LYS A 105 -1.57 16.72 -6.09
CA LYS A 105 -2.01 17.74 -5.12
C LYS A 105 -3.46 18.16 -5.35
N SER A 106 -3.91 18.25 -6.60
CA SER A 106 -5.30 18.60 -6.92
C SER A 106 -6.28 17.53 -6.41
N HIS A 107 -5.92 16.25 -6.47
CA HIS A 107 -6.73 15.16 -5.93
C HIS A 107 -6.77 15.14 -4.39
N ILE A 108 -5.69 15.60 -3.73
CA ILE A 108 -5.69 15.79 -2.27
C ILE A 108 -6.71 16.86 -1.85
N GLN A 109 -6.94 17.87 -2.69
CA GLN A 109 -7.83 18.99 -2.40
C GLN A 109 -9.27 18.76 -2.85
N SER A 110 -9.49 18.06 -3.98
CA SER A 110 -10.78 18.00 -4.67
C SER A 110 -11.68 16.83 -4.28
N ASP A 111 -11.33 16.03 -3.26
CA ASP A 111 -12.03 14.82 -2.80
C ASP A 111 -12.28 13.72 -3.83
N SER A 112 -11.98 13.99 -5.09
CA SER A 112 -12.19 13.15 -6.25
C SER A 112 -11.33 11.90 -6.19
N VAL A 113 -11.88 10.79 -6.69
CA VAL A 113 -11.10 9.57 -6.91
C VAL A 113 -10.30 9.76 -8.20
N PRO A 114 -8.96 9.61 -8.17
CA PRO A 114 -8.15 9.74 -9.37
C PRO A 114 -8.57 8.72 -10.42
N ASN A 115 -8.83 9.19 -11.65
CA ASN A 115 -9.17 8.33 -12.79
C ASN A 115 -7.91 7.72 -13.43
N TRP A 116 -7.09 7.05 -12.62
CA TRP A 116 -5.93 6.33 -13.09
C TRP A 116 -6.28 4.89 -13.44
N HIS A 117 -5.76 4.39 -14.56
CA HIS A 117 -5.96 3.02 -14.98
C HIS A 117 -5.10 2.06 -14.13
N ILE A 118 -5.54 1.79 -12.90
CA ILE A 118 -4.88 0.88 -11.97
C ILE A 118 -5.52 -0.51 -12.13
N PRO A 119 -4.77 -1.53 -12.60
CA PRO A 119 -5.30 -2.86 -12.87
C PRO A 119 -5.74 -3.62 -11.60
N PHE A 120 -5.28 -3.18 -10.43
CA PHE A 120 -5.60 -3.76 -9.12
C PHE A 120 -6.31 -2.73 -8.24
N LYS A 121 -7.64 -2.63 -8.36
CA LYS A 121 -8.45 -1.63 -7.66
C LYS A 121 -8.67 -1.92 -6.16
N ILE A 122 -8.36 -3.14 -5.71
CA ILE A 122 -8.64 -3.59 -4.35
C ILE A 122 -7.38 -4.23 -3.76
N CYS A 123 -6.89 -3.63 -2.68
CA CYS A 123 -5.92 -4.24 -1.77
C CYS A 123 -6.63 -5.42 -1.08
N PRO A 124 -6.10 -6.66 -1.16
CA PRO A 124 -6.78 -7.87 -0.72
C PRO A 124 -6.81 -8.04 0.81
N VAL A 125 -6.98 -6.95 1.58
CA VAL A 125 -7.43 -7.10 2.97
C VAL A 125 -8.91 -7.40 2.93
N HIS A 126 -9.24 -8.59 3.41
CA HIS A 126 -10.62 -8.96 3.69
C HIS A 126 -11.25 -7.93 4.62
N LYS A 127 -12.26 -7.22 4.11
CA LYS A 127 -13.25 -6.55 4.95
C LYS A 127 -14.21 -7.64 5.41
N SER A 128 -14.40 -7.78 6.71
CA SER A 128 -15.45 -8.63 7.27
C SER A 128 -16.79 -8.09 6.78
N SER A 129 -17.52 -8.94 6.04
CA SER A 129 -18.92 -8.74 5.68
C SER A 129 -19.82 -8.71 6.90
#